data_AF-A0AAU7QDN8-F1
#
_entry.id   AF-A0AAU7QDN8-F1
#
_cell.length_a   1.000
_cell.length_b   1.000
_cell.length_c   1.000
_cell.angle_alpha   90.00
_cell.angle_beta   90.00
_cell.angle_gamma   90.00
#
_symmetry.space_group_name_H-M   'P 1'
#
loop_
_entity.id
_entity.type
_entity.pdbx_description
1 polymer ?
#
loop_
_entity_poly.entity_id
_entity_poly.type
_entity_poly.pdbx_seq_one_letter_code
_entity_poly.pdbx_strand_id
1 'polypeptide(L)'
;MLKAIGGLLMAIGIIWMLTALNMDVTVGTINAVYNTGLLANREMSIISGSSVAIIGTIIAMAGAISRVIKDKDQEIIDILKKINNRLPDSDANNNPVL
;
A
#
# COMPACT_ATOMS: atom_id res chain seq x y z
N MET A 1 0.75 5.54 7.14
CA MET A 1 -0.52 5.91 6.48
C MET A 1 -0.70 5.17 5.16
N LEU A 2 0.21 5.31 4.19
CA LEU A 2 0.09 4.66 2.87
C LEU A 2 -0.14 3.15 2.92
N LYS A 3 0.61 2.43 3.79
CA LYS A 3 0.41 0.98 4.02
C LYS A 3 -1.02 0.62 4.46
N ALA A 4 -1.61 1.43 5.35
CA ALA A 4 -2.94 1.19 5.88
C ALA A 4 -4.03 1.50 4.84
N ILE A 5 -3.88 2.60 4.09
CA ILE A 5 -4.79 2.97 3.00
C ILE A 5 -4.77 1.90 1.91
N GLY A 6 -3.58 1.45 1.50
CA GLY A 6 -3.45 0.35 0.53
C GLY A 6 -4.09 -0.94 1.01
N GLY A 7 -3.86 -1.31 2.29
CA GLY A 7 -4.51 -2.48 2.89
C GLY A 7 -6.04 -2.38 2.92
N LEU A 8 -6.59 -1.20 3.20
CA LEU A 8 -8.04 -0.97 3.21
C LEU A 8 -8.63 -1.09 1.79
N LEU A 9 -7.99 -0.48 0.79
CA LEU A 9 -8.39 -0.62 -0.62
C LEU A 9 -8.34 -2.08 -1.08
N MET A 10 -7.30 -2.82 -0.67
CA MET A 10 -7.17 -4.24 -0.96
C MET A 10 -8.35 -5.03 -0.38
N ALA A 11 -8.70 -4.79 0.89
CA ALA A 11 -9.83 -5.45 1.54
C ALA A 11 -11.16 -5.13 0.85
N ILE A 12 -11.40 -3.86 0.49
CA ILE A 12 -12.61 -3.43 -0.23
C ILE A 12 -12.72 -4.13 -1.59
N GLY A 13 -11.62 -4.17 -2.36
CA GLY A 13 -11.60 -4.83 -3.67
C GLY A 13 -11.90 -6.33 -3.57
N ILE A 14 -11.34 -7.02 -2.57
CA ILE A 14 -11.62 -8.44 -2.31
C ILE A 14 -13.08 -8.67 -1.94
N ILE A 15 -13.62 -7.87 -1.01
CA ILE A 15 -15.04 -7.98 -0.61
C ILE A 15 -15.95 -7.76 -1.82
N TRP A 16 -15.67 -6.74 -2.63
CA TRP A 16 -16.43 -6.49 -3.86
C TRP A 16 -16.38 -7.71 -4.80
N MET A 17 -15.20 -8.24 -5.07
CA MET A 17 -15.06 -9.44 -5.92
C MET A 17 -15.87 -10.63 -5.38
N LEU A 18 -15.85 -10.88 -4.07
CA LEU A 18 -16.63 -11.94 -3.43
C LEU A 18 -18.14 -11.71 -3.59
N THR A 19 -18.61 -10.47 -3.44
CA THR A 19 -20.03 -10.14 -3.68
C THR A 19 -20.43 -10.34 -5.14
N ALA A 20 -19.54 -10.02 -6.09
CA ALA A 20 -19.78 -10.23 -7.51
C ALA A 20 -19.86 -11.73 -7.85
N LEU A 21 -18.98 -12.56 -7.28
CA LEU A 21 -19.03 -14.02 -7.47
C LEU A 21 -20.35 -14.64 -7.00
N ASN A 22 -20.99 -14.03 -6.00
CA ASN A 22 -22.26 -14.49 -5.45
C ASN A 22 -23.50 -13.93 -6.17
N MET A 23 -23.35 -13.09 -7.19
CA MET A 23 -24.48 -12.56 -7.97
C MET A 23 -25.12 -13.66 -8.80
N ASP A 24 -26.42 -13.94 -8.67
CA ASP A 24 -27.09 -14.90 -9.55
C ASP A 24 -27.11 -14.41 -11.01
N VAL A 25 -26.82 -15.31 -11.95
CA VAL A 25 -26.76 -15.04 -13.40
C VAL A 25 -27.83 -15.80 -14.17
N THR A 26 -28.66 -16.56 -13.47
CA THR A 26 -29.72 -17.36 -14.07
C THR A 26 -31.08 -16.68 -13.94
N VAL A 27 -31.94 -16.92 -14.92
CA VAL A 27 -33.33 -16.44 -14.92
C VAL A 27 -34.24 -17.64 -15.14
N GLY A 28 -35.23 -17.81 -14.24
CA GLY A 28 -36.22 -18.89 -14.27
C GLY A 28 -36.05 -19.89 -13.12
N THR A 29 -37.15 -20.26 -12.48
CA THR A 29 -37.15 -21.10 -11.27
C THR A 29 -37.09 -22.61 -11.55
N ILE A 30 -37.57 -23.04 -12.72
CA ILE A 30 -37.71 -24.47 -13.08
C ILE A 30 -36.78 -24.85 -14.24
N ASN A 31 -36.61 -23.96 -15.21
CA ASN A 31 -35.64 -24.06 -16.29
C ASN A 31 -34.72 -22.84 -16.24
N ALA A 32 -33.79 -22.84 -15.29
CA ALA A 32 -32.84 -21.74 -15.11
C ALA A 32 -31.96 -21.61 -16.36
N VAL A 33 -32.13 -20.50 -17.10
CA VAL A 33 -31.31 -20.17 -18.27
C VAL A 33 -30.32 -19.09 -17.87
N TYR A 34 -29.06 -19.23 -18.29
CA TYR A 34 -28.05 -18.20 -18.09
C TYR A 34 -28.42 -16.95 -18.89
N ASN A 35 -28.51 -15.83 -18.20
CA ASN A 35 -28.69 -14.53 -18.83
C ASN A 35 -27.32 -13.92 -19.11
N THR A 36 -26.98 -13.80 -20.39
CA THR A 36 -25.71 -13.24 -20.85
C THR A 36 -25.44 -11.83 -20.34
N GLY A 37 -26.48 -11.00 -20.18
CA GLY A 37 -26.34 -9.64 -19.63
C GLY A 37 -25.97 -9.64 -18.14
N LEU A 38 -26.60 -10.52 -17.35
CA LEU A 38 -26.25 -10.71 -15.94
C LEU A 38 -24.85 -11.30 -15.79
N LEU A 39 -24.47 -12.25 -16.66
CA LEU A 39 -23.13 -12.83 -16.70
C LEU A 39 -22.08 -11.77 -17.00
N ALA A 40 -22.28 -10.94 -18.04
CA ALA A 40 -21.37 -9.86 -18.39
C ALA A 40 -21.23 -8.84 -17.24
N ASN A 41 -22.33 -8.53 -16.54
CA ASN A 41 -22.28 -7.63 -15.39
C ASN A 41 -21.52 -8.23 -14.19
N ARG A 42 -21.65 -9.54 -13.97
CA ARG A 42 -20.87 -10.29 -12.98
C ARG A 42 -19.38 -10.20 -13.30
N GLU A 43 -19.01 -10.51 -14.55
CA GLU A 43 -17.61 -10.46 -15.01
C GLU A 43 -17.02 -9.05 -14.87
N MET A 44 -17.75 -8.02 -15.29
CA MET A 44 -17.31 -6.63 -15.15
C MET A 44 -17.12 -6.23 -13.69
N SER A 45 -18.02 -6.67 -12.79
CA SER A 45 -17.90 -6.43 -11.35
C SER A 45 -16.70 -7.15 -10.75
N ILE A 46 -16.42 -8.38 -11.18
CA ILE A 46 -15.22 -9.14 -10.78
C ILE A 46 -13.96 -8.40 -11.22
N ILE A 47 -13.90 -7.93 -12.47
CA ILE A 47 -12.75 -7.20 -13.03
C ILE A 47 -12.52 -5.88 -12.27
N SER A 48 -13.60 -5.15 -11.96
CA SER A 48 -13.51 -3.90 -11.21
C SER A 48 -12.99 -4.13 -9.78
N GLY A 49 -13.57 -5.09 -9.06
CA GLY A 49 -13.15 -5.43 -7.69
C GLY A 49 -11.70 -5.92 -7.63
N SER A 50 -11.29 -6.77 -8.57
CA SER A 50 -9.89 -7.25 -8.66
C SER A 50 -8.91 -6.14 -9.02
N SER A 51 -9.30 -5.19 -9.88
CA SER A 51 -8.48 -4.00 -10.19
C SER A 51 -8.26 -3.13 -8.94
N VAL A 52 -9.31 -2.88 -8.15
CA VAL A 52 -9.21 -2.16 -6.87
C VAL A 52 -8.30 -2.90 -5.89
N ALA A 53 -8.41 -4.23 -5.81
CA ALA A 53 -7.57 -5.04 -4.94
C ALA A 53 -6.08 -4.95 -5.32
N ILE A 54 -5.77 -5.01 -6.62
CA ILE A 54 -4.40 -4.88 -7.14
C ILE A 54 -3.83 -3.49 -6.80
N ILE A 55 -4.59 -2.42 -7.05
CA ILE A 55 -4.17 -1.04 -6.74
C ILE A 55 -3.90 -0.90 -5.23
N GLY A 56 -4.80 -1.41 -4.39
CA GLY A 56 -4.61 -1.40 -2.94
C GLY A 56 -3.33 -2.13 -2.52
N THR A 57 -3.05 -3.27 -3.15
CA THR A 57 -1.84 -4.06 -2.90
C THR A 57 -0.57 -3.26 -3.26
N ILE A 58 -0.54 -2.62 -4.43
CA ILE A 58 0.61 -1.80 -4.87
C ILE A 58 0.86 -0.65 -3.89
N ILE A 59 -0.19 0.05 -3.47
CA ILE A 59 -0.10 1.15 -2.50
C ILE A 59 0.41 0.63 -1.15
N ALA A 60 -0.06 -0.54 -0.72
CA ALA A 60 0.37 -1.16 0.53
C ALA A 60 1.87 -1.50 0.51
N MET A 61 2.34 -2.09 -0.60
CA MET A 61 3.76 -2.40 -0.81
C MET A 61 4.63 -1.13 -0.84
N ALA A 62 4.21 -0.11 -1.60
CA ALA A 62 4.91 1.18 -1.64
C ALA A 62 5.03 1.79 -0.24
N GLY A 63 3.95 1.73 0.55
CA GLY A 63 3.96 2.19 1.93
C GLY A 63 4.90 1.41 2.86
N ALA A 64 5.11 0.11 2.61
CA ALA A 64 6.08 -0.69 3.34
C ALA A 64 7.52 -0.31 2.95
N ILE A 65 7.81 -0.15 1.66
CA ILE A 65 9.12 0.25 1.15
C ILE A 65 9.51 1.63 1.68
N SER A 66 8.60 2.61 1.61
CA SER A 66 8.86 3.96 2.14
C SER A 66 9.17 3.97 3.64
N ARG A 67 8.65 2.99 4.40
CA ARG A 67 8.98 2.87 5.83
C ARG A 67 10.40 2.37 6.03
N VAL A 68 10.81 1.32 5.29
CA VAL A 68 12.17 0.79 5.35
C VAL A 68 13.20 1.86 4.97
N ILE A 69 12.92 2.68 3.96
CA ILE A 69 13.81 3.78 3.56
C ILE A 69 13.94 4.80 4.69
N LYS A 70 12.82 5.24 5.29
CA LYS A 70 12.84 6.20 6.40
C LYS A 70 13.58 5.69 7.63
N ASP A 71 13.41 4.41 7.95
CA ASP A 71 14.08 3.78 9.07
C ASP A 71 15.61 3.77 8.84
N LYS A 72 16.07 3.52 7.60
CA LYS A 72 17.48 3.60 7.22
C LYS A 72 18.04 5.01 7.21
N ASP A 73 17.28 5.99 6.74
CA ASP A 73 17.71 7.40 6.75
C ASP A 73 17.92 7.91 8.19
N GLN A 74 17.05 7.52 9.13
CA GLN A 74 17.21 7.88 10.54
C GLN A 74 18.44 7.22 11.17
N GLU A 75 18.71 5.94 10.86
CA GLU A 75 19.91 5.23 11.32
C GLU A 75 21.19 5.98 10.89
N ILE A 76 21.24 6.45 9.64
CA ILE A 76 22.37 7.22 9.11
C ILE A 76 22.50 8.57 9.83
N ILE A 77 21.39 9.30 10.01
CA ILE A 77 21.39 10.59 10.72
C ILE A 77 21.89 10.41 12.16
N ASP A 78 21.48 9.35 12.84
CA ASP A 78 21.91 9.06 14.21
C ASP A 78 23.39 8.72 14.29
N ILE A 79 23.93 7.99 13.31
CA ILE A 79 25.37 7.72 13.20
C ILE A 79 26.12 9.04 12.99
N LEU A 80 25.67 9.90 12.08
CA LEU A 80 26.31 11.20 11.81
C LEU A 80 26.31 12.10 13.05
N LYS A 81 25.20 12.17 13.80
CA LYS A 81 25.13 12.90 15.08
C LYS A 81 26.10 12.35 16.12
N LYS A 82 26.22 11.02 16.23
CA LYS A 82 27.17 10.37 17.15
C LYS A 82 28.62 10.67 16.79
N ILE A 83 28.95 10.72 15.51
CA ILE A 83 30.31 11.09 15.04
C ILE A 83 30.58 12.56 15.34
N ASN A 84 29.65 13.45 14.99
CA ASN A 84 29.80 14.90 15.22
C ASN A 84 29.99 15.22 16.71
N ASN A 85 29.18 14.63 17.59
CA ASN A 85 29.31 14.84 19.04
C ASN A 85 30.54 14.17 19.66
N ARG A 86 31.26 13.32 18.93
CA ARG A 86 32.52 12.68 19.35
C ARG A 86 33.75 13.41 18.86
N LEU A 87 33.62 14.36 17.94
CA LEU A 87 34.70 15.27 17.58
C LEU A 87 34.70 16.39 18.64
N PRO A 88 35.67 16.46 19.56
CA PRO A 88 35.85 17.66 20.37
C PRO A 88 36.12 18.82 19.42
N ASP A 89 35.55 20.00 19.71
CA ASP A 89 35.76 21.23 18.95
C ASP A 89 37.25 21.42 18.66
N SER A 90 37.68 21.02 17.46
CA SER A 90 39.07 21.17 16.98
C SER A 90 39.39 22.65 16.68
N ASP A 91 38.45 23.55 16.89
CA ASP A 91 38.54 24.97 16.57
C ASP A 91 38.74 25.87 17.81
N ALA A 92 38.98 25.30 19.00
CA ALA A 92 39.20 26.08 20.23
C ALA A 92 40.62 26.65 20.41
N ASN A 93 41.54 26.49 19.45
CA ASN A 93 42.91 27.01 19.60
C ASN A 93 43.51 27.53 18.30
N ASN A 94 43.13 28.75 17.89
CA ASN A 94 43.89 29.53 16.90
C ASN A 94 43.79 31.05 17.15
N ASN A 95 43.73 31.47 18.42
CA ASN A 95 43.90 32.88 18.78
C ASN A 95 45.29 33.08 19.41
N PRO A 96 46.28 33.64 18.69
CA PRO A 96 47.56 33.98 19.30
C PRO A 96 47.31 35.16 20.25
N VAL A 97 47.55 34.93 21.54
CA VAL A 97 47.61 35.99 22.55
C VAL A 97 48.80 36.88 22.20
N LEU A 98 48.51 38.18 22.07
CA LEU A 98 49.42 39.30 21.85
C LEU A 98 50.62 39.31 22.80
#